data_AF-A0A527N4U4-F1
#
_entry.id   AF-A0A527N4U4-F1
#
_cell.length_a   1.000
_cell.length_b   1.000
_cell.length_c   1.000
_cell.angle_alpha   90.00
_cell.angle_beta   90.00
_cell.angle_gamma   90.00
#
_symmetry.space_group_name_H-M   'P 1'
#
loop_
_entity.id
_entity.type
_entity.pdbx_description
1 polymer ?
#
loop_
_entity_poly.entity_id
_entity_poly.type
_entity_poly.pdbx_seq_one_letter_code
_entity_poly.pdbx_strand_id
1 'polypeptide(L)' 'IIYRKDIGDAEKIAAHTKAYEDRFLSPFVAAERGYVDEVIMPHSTRRRIARALRMLRNKDMQNPWKKHDNIP' A
#
# COMPACT_ATOMS: atom_id res chain seq x y z
N ILE A 1 2.93 -15.36 14.16
CA ILE A 1 4.40 -15.22 13.93
C ILE A 1 5.02 -14.31 14.98
N ILE A 2 4.53 -13.07 15.13
CA ILE A 2 5.04 -12.09 16.11
C ILE A 2 4.86 -12.58 17.57
N TYR A 3 3.67 -13.07 17.92
CA TYR A 3 3.36 -13.62 19.26
C TYR A 3 3.36 -15.15 19.27
N ARG A 4 4.35 -15.80 18.63
CA ARG A 4 4.39 -17.27 18.54
C ARG A 4 4.43 -17.97 19.92
N LYS A 5 5.00 -17.31 20.94
CA LYS A 5 5.12 -17.85 22.30
C LYS A 5 3.78 -17.94 23.03
N ASP A 6 2.80 -17.11 22.65
CA ASP A 6 1.49 -17.00 23.31
C ASP A 6 0.44 -17.92 22.65
N ILE A 7 0.86 -18.83 21.76
CA ILE A 7 -0.05 -19.68 20.96
C ILE A 7 -0.94 -20.63 21.80
N GLY A 8 -0.57 -20.89 23.05
CA GLY A 8 -1.35 -21.71 23.99
C GLY A 8 -2.46 -20.94 24.73
N ASP A 9 -2.52 -19.61 24.59
CA ASP A 9 -3.43 -18.74 25.33
C ASP A 9 -4.40 -18.06 24.34
N ALA A 10 -5.60 -18.64 24.20
CA ALA A 10 -6.58 -18.22 23.20
C ALA A 10 -7.05 -16.77 23.38
N GLU A 11 -7.18 -16.30 24.62
CA GLU A 11 -7.62 -14.94 24.91
C GLU A 11 -6.56 -13.92 24.51
N LYS A 12 -5.29 -14.20 24.82
CA LYS A 12 -4.18 -13.33 24.40
C LYS A 12 -4.03 -13.27 22.88
N ILE A 13 -4.20 -14.39 22.19
CA ILE A 13 -4.13 -14.41 20.71
C ILE A 13 -5.26 -13.57 20.11
N ALA A 14 -6.48 -13.69 20.64
CA ALA A 14 -7.61 -12.88 20.19
C ALA A 14 -7.36 -11.39 20.41
N ALA A 15 -6.85 -11.01 21.58
CA ALA A 15 -6.48 -9.63 21.89
C ALA A 15 -5.36 -9.10 20.97
N HIS A 16 -4.30 -9.89 20.74
CA HIS A 16 -3.21 -9.53 19.85
C HIS A 16 -3.66 -9.39 18.40
N THR A 17 -4.58 -10.25 17.95
CA THR A 17 -5.13 -10.19 16.58
C THR A 17 -5.91 -8.91 16.38
N LYS A 18 -6.85 -8.61 17.30
CA LYS A 18 -7.63 -7.37 17.25
C LYS A 18 -6.73 -6.13 17.29
N ALA A 19 -5.74 -6.10 18.18
CA ALA A 19 -4.80 -4.99 18.27
C ALA A 19 -3.96 -4.82 17.00
N TYR A 20 -3.63 -5.92 16.32
CA TYR A 20 -2.91 -5.88 15.05
C TYR A 20 -3.81 -5.35 13.93
N GLU A 21 -5.06 -5.79 13.87
CA GLU A 21 -6.06 -5.31 12.92
C GLU A 21 -6.29 -3.81 13.07
N ASP A 22 -6.59 -3.34 14.28
CA ASP A 22 -6.88 -1.93 14.55
C ASP A 22 -5.70 -1.01 14.18
N ARG A 23 -4.47 -1.51 14.35
CA ARG A 23 -3.26 -0.69 14.17
C ARG A 23 -2.70 -0.75 12.75
N PHE A 24 -2.72 -1.91 12.11
CA PHE A 24 -1.99 -2.13 10.85
C PHE A 24 -2.90 -2.36 9.64
N LEU A 25 -4.15 -2.80 9.82
CA LEU A 25 -5.08 -3.04 8.71
C LEU A 25 -5.80 -1.74 8.29
N SER A 26 -5.03 -0.66 8.19
CA SER A 26 -5.50 0.64 7.72
C SER A 26 -4.58 1.18 6.63
N PRO A 27 -5.10 2.01 5.70
CA PRO A 27 -4.29 2.60 4.64
C PRO A 27 -3.29 3.65 5.17
N PHE A 28 -3.45 4.08 6.42
CA PHE A 28 -2.69 5.20 7.00
C PHE A 28 -1.22 4.85 7.24
N VAL A 29 -0.92 3.60 7.62
CA VAL A 29 0.48 3.16 7.83
C VAL A 29 1.30 3.26 6.54
N ALA A 30 0.68 2.99 5.39
CA ALA A 30 1.33 3.13 4.08
C ALA A 30 1.42 4.60 3.63
N ALA A 31 0.40 5.41 3.96
CA ALA A 31 0.38 6.84 3.67
C ALA A 31 1.44 7.62 4.48
N GLU A 32 1.66 7.28 5.75
CA GLU A 32 2.71 7.88 6.60
C GLU A 32 4.11 7.70 6.01
N ARG A 33 4.34 6.60 5.28
CA ARG A 33 5.62 6.31 4.62
C ARG A 33 5.73 6.88 3.21
N GLY A 34 4.68 7.54 2.71
CA GLY A 34 4.61 8.05 1.34
C GLY A 34 4.52 6.96 0.27
N TYR A 35 4.17 5.72 0.63
CA TYR A 35 3.88 4.67 -0.36
C TYR A 35 2.52 4.88 -1.04
N VAL A 36 1.61 5.56 -0.33
CA VAL A 36 0.32 5.99 -0.85
C VAL A 36 0.31 7.51 -0.84
N ASP A 37 0.12 8.12 -2.02
CA ASP A 37 0.11 9.58 -2.16
C ASP A 37 -1.10 10.23 -1.45
N GLU A 38 -2.28 9.60 -1.51
CA GLU A 38 -3.51 10.16 -0.95
C GLU A 38 -4.55 9.06 -0.63
N VAL A 39 -5.27 9.19 0.49
CA VAL A 39 -6.47 8.40 0.80
C VAL A 39 -7.70 9.20 0.34
N ILE A 40 -8.48 8.63 -0.59
CA ILE A 40 -9.58 9.33 -1.26
C ILE A 40 -10.95 8.70 -0.97
N MET A 41 -12.01 9.48 -1.16
CA MET A 41 -13.38 8.96 -1.11
C MET A 41 -13.67 8.10 -2.35
N PRO A 42 -14.37 6.95 -2.23
CA PRO A 42 -14.58 6.02 -3.36
C PRO A 42 -15.21 6.66 -4.60
N HIS A 43 -16.19 7.54 -4.43
CA HIS A 43 -16.88 8.23 -5.53
C HIS A 43 -15.99 9.26 -6.27
N SER A 44 -14.88 9.69 -5.65
CA SER A 44 -13.98 10.69 -6.25
C SER A 44 -12.95 10.09 -7.21
N THR A 45 -12.87 8.76 -7.28
CA THR A 45 -11.86 8.01 -8.03
C THR A 45 -11.75 8.44 -9.49
N ARG A 46 -12.87 8.54 -10.22
CA ARG A 46 -12.87 8.96 -11.65
C ARG A 46 -12.23 10.34 -11.84
N ARG A 47 -12.58 11.31 -10.97
CA ARG A 47 -12.07 12.68 -11.04
C ARG A 47 -10.57 12.71 -10.75
N ARG A 48 -10.11 11.95 -9.75
CA ARG A 48 -8.69 11.87 -9.36
C ARG A 48 -7.85 11.28 -10.49
N ILE A 49 -8.29 10.16 -11.08
CA ILE A 49 -7.61 9.51 -12.20
C ILE A 49 -7.52 10.45 -13.41
N ALA A 50 -8.64 11.07 -13.81
CA ALA A 50 -8.65 11.97 -14.97
C ALA A 50 -7.68 13.16 -14.81
N ARG A 51 -7.56 13.70 -13.59
CA ARG A 51 -6.60 14.77 -13.28
C ARG A 51 -5.16 14.26 -13.33
N ALA A 52 -4.88 13.11 -12.72
CA ALA A 52 -3.54 12.52 -12.69
C ALA A 52 -3.02 12.21 -14.10
N LEU A 53 -3.84 11.59 -14.95
CA LEU A 53 -3.48 11.30 -16.34
C LEU A 53 -3.22 12.58 -17.15
N ARG A 54 -4.00 13.64 -16.92
CA ARG A 54 -3.78 14.93 -17.58
C ARG A 54 -2.43 15.55 -17.20
N MET A 55 -2.06 15.46 -15.93
CA MET A 55 -0.76 15.94 -15.43
C MET A 55 0.40 15.12 -16.02
N LEU A 56 0.24 13.81 -16.12
CA LEU A 56 1.28 12.89 -16.61
C LEU A 56 1.41 12.83 -18.13
N ARG A 57 0.64 13.63 -18.88
CA ARG A 57 0.56 13.57 -20.34
C ARG A 57 1.91 13.72 -21.04
N ASN A 58 2.81 14.52 -20.49
CA ASN A 58 4.11 14.82 -21.08
C ASN A 58 5.26 14.16 -20.30
N LYS A 59 4.97 13.10 -19.53
CA LYS A 59 6.02 12.36 -18.81
C LYS A 59 6.92 11.65 -19.82
N ASP A 60 8.17 12.04 -19.87
CA ASP A 60 9.22 11.37 -20.64
C ASP A 60 10.23 10.73 -19.68
N MET A 61 10.64 9.49 -19.96
CA MET A 61 11.58 8.71 -19.17
C MET A 61 12.40 7.83 -20.10
N GLN A 62 13.71 7.89 -19.95
CA GLN A 62 14.64 7.02 -20.67
C GLN A 62 15.15 5.92 -19.75
N ASN A 63 15.10 4.69 -20.22
CA ASN A 63 15.72 3.55 -19.55
C ASN A 63 17.19 3.42 -19.99
N PRO A 64 18.05 2.77 -19.19
CA PRO A 64 19.40 2.43 -19.61
C PRO A 64 19.42 1.62 -20.91
N TRP A 65 20.42 1.86 -21.75
CA TRP A 65 20.56 1.15 -23.03
C TRP A 65 20.83 -0.34 -22.82
N LYS A 66 20.12 -1.17 -23.59
CA LYS A 66 20.28 -2.64 -23.63
C LYS A 66 19.77 -3.16 -24.98
N LYS A 67 20.28 -4.32 -25.43
CA LYS A 67 19.78 -4.98 -26.66
C LYS A 67 18.32 -5.44 -26.53
N HIS A 68 18.02 -6.10 -25.41
CA HIS A 68 16.69 -6.51 -24.99
C HIS A 68 16.73 -6.71 -23.47
N ASP A 69 15.58 -6.82 -22.81
CA ASP A 69 15.52 -7.34 -21.45
C ASP A 69 15.67 -8.87 -21.43
N ASN A 70 15.76 -9.42 -20.22
CA ASN A 70 15.82 -10.86 -19.97
C ASN A 70 14.82 -11.20 -18.87
N ILE A 71 13.53 -10.93 -19.13
CA ILE A 71 12.43 -11.31 -18.24
C ILE A 71 12.39 -12.85 -18.14
N PRO A 72 12.50 -13.43 -16.93
CA PRO A 72 12.31 -14.86 -16.69
C PRO A 72 10.89 -15.34 -17.01
#